data_AF-A0AA41UD77-F1
#
_entry.id   AF-A0AA41UD77-F1
#
_cell.length_a   1.000
_cell.length_b   1.000
_cell.length_c   1.000
_cell.angle_alpha   90.00
_cell.angle_beta   90.00
_cell.angle_gamma   90.00
#
_symmetry.space_group_name_H-M   'P 1'
#
loop_
_entity.id
_entity.type
_entity.pdbx_description
1 polymer ?
#
loop_
_entity_poly.entity_id
_entity_poly.type
_entity_poly.pdbx_seq_one_letter_code
_entity_poly.pdbx_strand_id
1 'polypeptide(L)'
;MSDLKHLIDLVTKALNAPTPRSDEEWQAWRAAGDRITRELREQHGARIRLDHDPAIIIMGGVRSTATAGWTSLLRNWAKAATNRVEKARNGPKFAAYADRRGVIGFCHIDIVPAETMVFAEGDDLDGLKEHVAARARLGRGNDLLLVPGVPEAGNTEQALSALTAWTNWAFNTSPRFIEKVPS
;
A
#
# COMPACT_ATOMS: atom_id res chain seq x y z
N MET A 1 -6.16 11.76 8.30
CA MET A 1 -6.48 10.47 8.95
C MET A 1 -7.79 10.49 9.73
N SER A 2 -8.07 11.54 10.51
CA SER A 2 -9.36 11.71 11.22
C SER A 2 -10.58 11.64 10.28
N ASP A 3 -10.46 12.27 9.11
CA ASP A 3 -11.51 12.32 8.08
C ASP A 3 -11.85 10.93 7.47
N LEU A 4 -10.84 10.12 7.15
CA LEU A 4 -11.09 8.81 6.52
C LEU A 4 -11.76 7.80 7.48
N LYS A 5 -11.46 7.86 8.78
CA LYS A 5 -12.14 7.02 9.78
C LYS A 5 -13.62 7.39 9.90
N HIS A 6 -13.93 8.68 9.93
CA HIS A 6 -15.31 9.16 9.94
C HIS A 6 -16.10 8.67 8.71
N LEU A 7 -15.50 8.73 7.53
CA LEU A 7 -16.12 8.22 6.30
C LEU A 7 -16.34 6.70 6.32
N ILE A 8 -15.42 5.93 6.91
CA ILE A 8 -15.58 4.48 7.11
C ILE A 8 -16.77 4.19 8.03
N ASP A 9 -16.89 4.91 9.14
CA ASP A 9 -17.97 4.71 10.10
C ASP A 9 -19.34 5.01 9.47
N LEU A 10 -19.43 6.09 8.69
CA LEU A 10 -20.65 6.48 7.97
C LEU A 10 -21.07 5.40 6.96
N VAL A 11 -20.14 4.91 6.13
CA VAL A 11 -20.44 3.87 5.15
C VAL A 11 -20.81 2.55 5.83
N THR A 12 -20.10 2.17 6.89
CA THR A 12 -20.37 0.94 7.64
C THR A 12 -21.75 0.97 8.29
N LYS A 13 -22.15 2.13 8.85
CA LYS A 13 -23.50 2.32 9.40
C LYS A 13 -24.57 2.16 8.32
N ALA A 14 -24.35 2.67 7.11
CA ALA A 14 -25.29 2.55 6.00
C ALA A 14 -25.42 1.12 5.44
N LEU A 15 -24.37 0.29 5.56
CA LEU A 15 -24.35 -1.09 5.07
C LEU A 15 -25.13 -2.07 5.95
N ASN A 16 -25.49 -1.70 7.19
CA ASN A 16 -26.21 -2.57 8.12
C ASN A 16 -27.72 -2.72 7.82
N ALA A 17 -28.18 -2.32 6.64
CA ALA A 17 -29.56 -2.54 6.23
C ALA A 17 -29.83 -4.04 5.94
N PRO A 18 -30.94 -4.62 6.43
CA PRO A 18 -31.30 -6.00 6.14
C PRO A 18 -31.48 -6.23 4.64
N THR A 19 -31.19 -7.46 4.19
CA THR A 19 -31.40 -7.85 2.79
C THR A 19 -32.90 -7.96 2.52
N PRO A 20 -33.43 -7.30 1.47
CA PRO A 20 -34.85 -7.32 1.16
C PRO A 20 -35.32 -8.72 0.74
N ARG A 21 -36.53 -9.08 1.17
CA ARG A 21 -37.25 -10.34 0.93
C ARG A 21 -38.62 -10.13 0.27
N SER A 22 -39.12 -8.91 0.24
CA SER A 22 -40.35 -8.51 -0.47
C SER A 22 -40.07 -7.38 -1.47
N ASP A 23 -41.02 -7.14 -2.37
CA ASP A 23 -40.93 -6.05 -3.36
C ASP A 23 -40.94 -4.65 -2.69
N GLU A 24 -41.72 -4.48 -1.64
CA GLU A 24 -41.74 -3.25 -0.83
C GLU A 24 -40.38 -3.02 -0.15
N GLU A 25 -39.79 -4.08 0.40
CA GLU A 25 -38.44 -4.02 0.98
C GLU A 25 -37.39 -3.71 -0.10
N TRP A 26 -37.55 -4.23 -1.31
CA TRP A 26 -36.69 -3.89 -2.44
C TRP A 26 -36.76 -2.43 -2.84
N GLN A 27 -37.96 -1.84 -2.88
CA GLN A 27 -38.14 -0.40 -3.17
C GLN A 27 -37.51 0.46 -2.07
N ALA A 28 -37.77 0.13 -0.81
CA ALA A 28 -37.15 0.81 0.33
C ALA A 28 -35.61 0.71 0.30
N TRP A 29 -35.09 -0.47 -0.06
CA TRP A 29 -33.66 -0.71 -0.17
C TRP A 29 -33.00 0.10 -1.30
N ARG A 30 -33.65 0.22 -2.46
CA ARG A 30 -33.16 1.08 -3.56
C ARG A 30 -33.18 2.56 -3.17
N ALA A 31 -34.29 3.02 -2.57
CA ALA A 31 -34.41 4.40 -2.10
C ALA A 31 -33.38 4.73 -1.00
N ALA A 32 -33.01 3.78 -0.16
CA ALA A 32 -31.92 3.92 0.79
C ALA A 32 -30.56 4.04 0.09
N GLY A 33 -30.31 3.23 -0.94
CA GLY A 33 -29.13 3.34 -1.80
C GLY A 33 -28.97 4.69 -2.49
N ASP A 34 -30.05 5.22 -3.07
CA ASP A 34 -30.05 6.54 -3.71
C ASP A 34 -29.79 7.65 -2.68
N ARG A 35 -30.40 7.54 -1.50
CA ARG A 35 -30.20 8.50 -0.41
C ARG A 35 -28.75 8.54 0.05
N ILE A 36 -28.16 7.39 0.37
CA ILE A 36 -26.78 7.34 0.87
C ILE A 36 -25.78 7.77 -0.21
N THR A 37 -25.95 7.32 -1.46
CA THR A 37 -25.02 7.73 -2.51
C THR A 37 -25.12 9.21 -2.85
N ARG A 38 -26.30 9.82 -2.73
CA ARG A 38 -26.47 11.28 -2.83
C ARG A 38 -25.79 12.00 -1.66
N GLU A 39 -26.03 11.57 -0.42
CA GLU A 39 -25.40 12.14 0.77
C GLU A 39 -23.87 12.10 0.68
N LEU A 40 -23.30 10.97 0.27
CA LEU A 40 -21.86 10.81 0.05
C LEU A 40 -21.33 11.79 -1.03
N ARG A 41 -22.06 12.02 -2.11
CA ARG A 41 -21.66 12.99 -3.16
C ARG A 41 -21.72 14.43 -2.65
N GLU A 42 -22.84 14.81 -2.05
CA GLU A 42 -23.15 16.20 -1.70
C GLU A 42 -22.39 16.68 -0.46
N GLN A 43 -22.21 15.81 0.54
CA GLN A 43 -21.66 16.20 1.85
C GLN A 43 -20.22 15.73 2.05
N HIS A 44 -19.78 14.68 1.34
CA HIS A 44 -18.48 14.04 1.56
C HIS A 44 -17.59 14.00 0.31
N GLY A 45 -18.00 14.67 -0.77
CA GLY A 45 -17.21 14.81 -1.99
C GLY A 45 -16.97 13.50 -2.74
N ALA A 46 -17.82 12.48 -2.53
CA ALA A 46 -17.70 11.21 -3.23
C ALA A 46 -17.98 11.39 -4.72
N ARG A 47 -17.14 10.77 -5.56
CA ARG A 47 -17.42 10.61 -6.99
C ARG A 47 -17.91 9.19 -7.24
N ILE A 48 -19.22 9.04 -7.43
CA ILE A 48 -19.89 7.74 -7.59
C ILE A 48 -20.50 7.64 -8.99
N ARG A 49 -20.20 6.56 -9.71
CA ARG A 49 -20.84 6.15 -10.97
C ARG A 49 -21.45 4.77 -10.79
N LEU A 50 -22.77 4.65 -10.91
CA LEU A 50 -23.53 3.40 -10.74
C LEU A 50 -24.09 2.85 -12.05
N ASP A 51 -24.07 3.68 -13.08
CA ASP A 51 -24.60 3.49 -14.43
C ASP A 51 -23.63 2.76 -15.38
N HIS A 52 -22.40 2.53 -14.93
CA HIS A 52 -21.38 1.78 -15.67
C HIS A 52 -21.15 0.42 -15.03
N ASP A 53 -20.83 -0.59 -15.84
CA ASP A 53 -20.29 -1.86 -15.38
C ASP A 53 -18.76 -1.89 -15.64
N PRO A 54 -17.92 -1.86 -14.59
CA PRO A 54 -18.27 -1.88 -13.17
C PRO A 54 -18.64 -0.49 -12.62
N ALA A 55 -19.46 -0.46 -11.58
CA ALA A 55 -19.74 0.73 -10.79
C ALA A 55 -18.45 1.18 -10.07
N ILE A 56 -18.29 2.49 -9.85
CA ILE A 56 -17.05 3.10 -9.36
C ILE A 56 -17.38 4.10 -8.25
N ILE A 57 -16.56 4.09 -7.18
CA ILE A 57 -16.54 5.13 -6.15
C ILE A 57 -15.10 5.62 -5.94
N ILE A 58 -14.95 6.94 -5.83
CA ILE A 58 -13.72 7.59 -5.38
C ILE A 58 -14.09 8.55 -4.25
N MET A 59 -13.56 8.32 -3.06
CA MET A 59 -13.83 9.12 -1.87
C MET A 59 -12.68 8.99 -0.87
N GLY A 60 -12.28 10.07 -0.21
CA GLY A 60 -11.21 10.05 0.79
C GLY A 60 -9.85 9.58 0.27
N GLY A 61 -9.57 9.77 -1.03
CA GLY A 61 -8.36 9.26 -1.69
C GLY A 61 -8.34 7.75 -1.94
N VAL A 62 -9.47 7.06 -1.73
CA VAL A 62 -9.63 5.62 -1.96
C VAL A 62 -10.57 5.40 -3.13
N ARG A 63 -10.14 4.59 -4.10
CA ARG A 63 -10.94 4.15 -5.25
C ARG A 63 -11.38 2.70 -5.04
N SER A 64 -12.62 2.40 -5.40
CA SER A 64 -13.14 1.03 -5.43
C SER A 64 -14.12 0.83 -6.58
N THR A 65 -14.32 -0.44 -6.96
CA THR A 65 -15.21 -0.86 -8.03
C THR A 65 -16.05 -2.06 -7.61
N ALA A 66 -17.22 -2.22 -8.23
CA ALA A 66 -18.07 -3.40 -8.04
C ALA A 66 -19.00 -3.62 -9.25
N THR A 67 -19.29 -4.87 -9.56
CA THR A 67 -20.27 -5.27 -10.58
C THR A 67 -21.68 -5.45 -10.00
N ALA A 68 -21.80 -5.57 -8.67
CA ALA A 68 -23.02 -5.97 -7.98
C ALA A 68 -23.70 -4.82 -7.20
N GLY A 69 -23.88 -3.67 -7.85
CA GLY A 69 -24.66 -2.53 -7.32
C GLY A 69 -24.00 -1.75 -6.16
N TRP A 70 -24.76 -0.80 -5.61
CA TRP A 70 -24.26 0.21 -4.67
C TRP A 70 -23.76 -0.39 -3.34
N THR A 71 -24.40 -1.44 -2.82
CA THR A 71 -23.98 -2.08 -1.56
C THR A 71 -22.62 -2.75 -1.69
N SER A 72 -22.40 -3.50 -2.77
CA SER A 72 -21.11 -4.14 -3.05
C SER A 72 -20.01 -3.09 -3.25
N LEU A 73 -20.34 -1.99 -3.94
CA LEU A 73 -19.43 -0.88 -4.14
C LEU A 73 -18.99 -0.24 -2.82
N LEU A 74 -19.95 0.08 -1.94
CA LEU A 74 -19.67 0.66 -0.64
C LEU A 74 -18.90 -0.30 0.28
N ARG A 75 -19.23 -1.59 0.26
CA ARG A 75 -18.50 -2.63 1.02
C ARG A 75 -17.05 -2.74 0.58
N ASN A 76 -16.81 -2.78 -0.74
CA ASN A 76 -15.46 -2.84 -1.29
C ASN A 76 -14.67 -1.57 -0.94
N TRP A 77 -15.31 -0.40 -0.99
CA TRP A 77 -14.69 0.86 -0.60
C TRP A 77 -14.35 0.90 0.90
N ALA A 78 -15.28 0.51 1.77
CA ALA A 78 -15.05 0.49 3.23
C ALA A 78 -13.88 -0.43 3.59
N LYS A 79 -13.82 -1.64 3.00
CA LYS A 79 -12.69 -2.56 3.17
C LYS A 79 -11.37 -1.93 2.71
N ALA A 80 -11.33 -1.33 1.52
CA ALA A 80 -10.12 -0.68 1.00
C ALA A 80 -9.67 0.51 1.86
N ALA A 81 -10.61 1.30 2.37
CA ALA A 81 -10.34 2.43 3.25
C ALA A 81 -9.81 1.98 4.62
N THR A 82 -10.40 0.94 5.22
CA THR A 82 -9.90 0.33 6.46
C THR A 82 -8.47 -0.16 6.29
N ASN A 83 -8.20 -0.92 5.22
CA ASN A 83 -6.84 -1.39 4.91
C ASN A 83 -5.84 -0.23 4.79
N ARG A 84 -6.24 0.89 4.18
CA ARG A 84 -5.40 2.09 4.07
C ARG A 84 -5.09 2.70 5.45
N VAL A 85 -6.09 2.77 6.33
CA VAL A 85 -5.90 3.30 7.71
C VAL A 85 -5.00 2.38 8.51
N GLU A 86 -5.19 1.06 8.41
CA GLU A 86 -4.34 0.06 9.08
C GLU A 86 -2.90 0.11 8.57
N LYS A 87 -2.70 0.23 7.25
CA LYS A 87 -1.38 0.42 6.64
C LYS A 87 -0.72 1.70 7.13
N ALA A 88 -1.44 2.82 7.15
CA ALA A 88 -0.91 4.09 7.66
C ALA A 88 -0.58 4.04 9.16
N ARG A 89 -1.34 3.29 9.96
CA ARG A 89 -1.12 3.14 11.40
C ARG A 89 0.10 2.26 11.71
N ASN A 90 0.28 1.18 10.94
CA ASN A 90 1.30 0.18 11.23
C ASN A 90 2.67 0.51 10.63
N GLY A 91 2.76 1.51 9.74
CA GLY A 91 3.99 1.86 9.05
C GLY A 91 4.55 0.71 8.20
N PRO A 92 5.72 0.90 7.57
CA PRO A 92 6.47 -0.21 7.02
C PRO A 92 6.96 -1.11 8.16
N LYS A 93 6.80 -2.43 7.99
CA LYS A 93 7.25 -3.44 8.96
C LYS A 93 8.59 -4.05 8.58
N PHE A 94 8.91 -4.01 7.30
CA PHE A 94 10.07 -4.67 6.73
C PHE A 94 10.95 -3.67 6.00
N ALA A 95 12.25 -3.93 6.03
CA ALA A 95 13.26 -3.15 5.35
C ALA A 95 14.10 -4.07 4.46
N ALA A 96 14.41 -3.59 3.26
CA ALA A 96 15.48 -4.10 2.43
C ALA A 96 16.72 -3.25 2.68
N TYR A 97 17.83 -3.92 2.99
CA TYR A 97 19.10 -3.28 3.30
C TYR A 97 20.22 -3.87 2.45
N ALA A 98 21.27 -3.08 2.24
CA ALA A 98 22.51 -3.54 1.61
C ALA A 98 23.68 -3.42 2.60
N ASP A 99 24.53 -4.44 2.63
CA ASP A 99 25.82 -4.34 3.28
C ASP A 99 26.84 -3.61 2.39
N ARG A 100 28.03 -3.37 2.94
CA ARG A 100 29.18 -2.77 2.25
C ARG A 100 29.68 -3.54 1.02
N ARG A 101 29.28 -4.80 0.85
CA ARG A 101 29.61 -5.64 -0.33
C ARG A 101 28.50 -5.58 -1.38
N GLY A 102 27.41 -4.85 -1.11
CA GLY A 102 26.24 -4.79 -1.97
C GLY A 102 25.33 -6.00 -1.85
N VAL A 103 25.48 -6.83 -0.82
CA VAL A 103 24.58 -7.96 -0.56
C VAL A 103 23.28 -7.44 0.02
N ILE A 104 22.17 -7.81 -0.61
CA ILE A 104 20.83 -7.39 -0.21
C ILE A 104 20.26 -8.38 0.80
N GLY A 105 19.81 -7.85 1.94
CA GLY A 105 19.06 -8.59 2.95
C GLY A 105 17.68 -7.99 3.20
N PHE A 106 16.84 -8.75 3.90
CA PHE A 106 15.50 -8.35 4.30
C PHE A 106 15.26 -8.71 5.76
N CYS A 107 14.66 -7.82 6.51
CA CYS A 107 14.34 -8.06 7.92
C CYS A 107 13.17 -7.18 8.39
N HIS A 108 12.73 -7.37 9.63
CA HIS A 108 11.83 -6.42 10.27
C HIS A 108 12.57 -5.09 10.51
N ILE A 109 11.88 -3.96 10.37
CA ILE A 109 12.50 -2.62 10.43
C ILE A 109 13.22 -2.34 11.75
N ASP A 110 12.75 -2.96 12.83
CA ASP A 110 13.32 -2.79 14.19
C ASP A 110 14.60 -3.61 14.42
N ILE A 111 14.94 -4.54 13.53
CA ILE A 111 16.11 -5.43 13.69
C ILE A 111 17.11 -5.28 12.53
N VAL A 112 17.09 -4.14 11.83
CA VAL A 112 18.04 -3.88 10.75
C VAL A 112 19.47 -3.92 11.30
N PRO A 113 20.37 -4.71 10.70
CA PRO A 113 21.75 -4.78 11.16
C PRO A 113 22.45 -3.43 11.11
N ALA A 114 23.30 -3.14 12.10
CA ALA A 114 24.17 -1.98 12.07
C ALA A 114 25.14 -2.03 10.89
N GLU A 115 25.65 -0.85 10.50
CA GLU A 115 26.57 -0.67 9.37
C GLU A 115 25.99 -1.09 8.01
N THR A 116 24.65 -1.03 7.87
CA THR A 116 23.95 -1.29 6.61
C THR A 116 23.19 -0.06 6.13
N MET A 117 22.81 -0.10 4.86
CA MET A 117 22.06 0.96 4.20
C MET A 117 20.65 0.45 3.88
N VAL A 118 19.64 0.99 4.55
CA VAL A 118 18.23 0.73 4.21
C VAL A 118 17.87 1.51 2.95
N PHE A 119 17.32 0.84 1.95
CA PHE A 119 17.00 1.48 0.67
C PHE A 119 15.57 1.24 0.20
N ALA A 120 14.82 0.34 0.81
CA ALA A 120 13.39 0.18 0.55
C ALA A 120 12.70 -0.35 1.81
N GLU A 121 11.45 0.06 1.99
CA GLU A 121 10.64 -0.29 3.15
C GLU A 121 9.25 -0.74 2.68
N GLY A 122 8.65 -1.69 3.38
CA GLY A 122 7.37 -2.29 3.00
C GLY A 122 6.60 -2.86 4.18
N ASP A 123 5.29 -3.01 4.02
CA ASP A 123 4.39 -3.67 4.97
C ASP A 123 4.21 -5.17 4.68
N ASP A 124 4.57 -5.60 3.48
CA ASP A 124 4.55 -6.98 3.01
C ASP A 124 5.97 -7.41 2.62
N LEU A 125 6.48 -8.46 3.27
CA LEU A 125 7.83 -8.96 3.05
C LEU A 125 7.99 -9.56 1.65
N ASP A 126 6.98 -10.29 1.17
CA ASP A 126 7.08 -11.01 -0.11
C ASP A 126 6.97 -10.02 -1.27
N GLY A 127 6.01 -9.09 -1.22
CA GLY A 127 5.94 -7.99 -2.17
C GLY A 127 7.21 -7.11 -2.18
N LEU A 128 7.83 -6.87 -1.02
CA LEU A 128 9.12 -6.16 -0.95
C LEU A 128 10.24 -6.97 -1.63
N LYS A 129 10.33 -8.28 -1.37
CA LYS A 129 11.32 -9.16 -2.01
C LYS A 129 11.16 -9.19 -3.52
N GLU A 130 9.94 -9.38 -4.03
CA GLU A 130 9.64 -9.39 -5.46
C GLU A 130 10.03 -8.05 -6.11
N HIS A 131 9.67 -6.93 -5.48
CA HIS A 131 9.97 -5.61 -5.99
C HIS A 131 11.47 -5.33 -6.08
N VAL A 132 12.24 -5.77 -5.08
CA VAL A 132 13.69 -5.63 -5.04
C VAL A 132 14.38 -6.60 -6.00
N ALA A 133 13.95 -7.87 -6.02
CA ALA A 133 14.52 -8.90 -6.90
C ALA A 133 14.41 -8.51 -8.38
N ALA A 134 13.31 -7.87 -8.79
CA ALA A 134 13.12 -7.40 -10.16
C ALA A 134 14.12 -6.33 -10.62
N ARG A 135 14.83 -5.68 -9.69
CA ARG A 135 15.77 -4.56 -9.94
C ARG A 135 17.20 -4.86 -9.50
N ALA A 136 17.38 -5.92 -8.71
CA ALA A 136 18.67 -6.37 -8.22
C ALA A 136 19.41 -7.18 -9.28
N ARG A 137 20.73 -7.32 -9.08
CA ARG A 137 21.55 -8.27 -9.84
C ARG A 137 21.54 -9.62 -9.15
N LEU A 138 21.42 -10.69 -9.94
CA LEU A 138 21.59 -12.05 -9.45
C LEU A 138 23.09 -12.39 -9.35
N GLY A 139 23.52 -12.77 -8.15
CA GLY A 139 24.83 -13.36 -7.90
C GLY A 139 24.92 -14.78 -8.46
N ARG A 140 26.14 -15.26 -8.73
CA ARG A 140 26.35 -16.65 -9.15
C ARG A 140 26.13 -17.60 -7.97
N GLY A 141 25.20 -18.54 -8.14
CA GLY A 141 25.19 -19.82 -7.43
C GLY A 141 24.36 -19.95 -6.16
N ASN A 142 23.64 -18.92 -5.68
CA ASN A 142 22.88 -18.99 -4.42
C ASN A 142 21.66 -18.03 -4.34
N ASP A 143 21.05 -17.65 -5.48
CA ASP A 143 19.95 -16.67 -5.54
C ASP A 143 20.25 -15.36 -4.77
N LEU A 144 21.52 -15.01 -4.72
CA LEU A 144 22.01 -13.90 -3.92
C LEU A 144 21.69 -12.60 -4.64
N LEU A 145 20.89 -11.75 -4.02
CA LEU A 145 20.54 -10.44 -4.57
C LEU A 145 21.66 -9.45 -4.25
N LEU A 146 22.16 -8.80 -5.31
CA LEU A 146 23.25 -7.84 -5.24
C LEU A 146 22.78 -6.49 -5.76
N VAL A 147 23.29 -5.41 -5.15
CA VAL A 147 23.17 -4.06 -5.69
C VAL A 147 24.04 -3.97 -6.95
N PRO A 148 23.48 -3.65 -8.13
CA PRO A 148 24.25 -3.46 -9.34
C PRO A 148 25.37 -2.41 -9.19
N GLY A 149 26.59 -2.74 -9.62
CA GLY A 149 27.74 -1.83 -9.61
C GLY A 149 28.51 -1.78 -8.30
N VAL A 150 27.92 -2.19 -7.16
CA VAL A 150 28.64 -2.23 -5.89
C VAL A 150 29.72 -3.31 -5.86
N PRO A 151 29.48 -4.57 -6.30
CA PRO A 151 30.52 -5.60 -6.34
C PRO A 151 31.71 -5.27 -7.24
N GLU A 152 31.51 -4.41 -8.24
CA GLU A 152 32.53 -3.96 -9.20
C GLU A 152 33.30 -2.70 -8.76
N ALA A 153 32.85 -2.04 -7.69
CA ALA A 153 33.44 -0.78 -7.26
C ALA A 153 34.89 -0.98 -6.79
N GLY A 154 35.79 -0.11 -7.25
CA GLY A 154 37.21 -0.17 -6.87
C GLY A 154 37.51 0.41 -5.48
N ASN A 155 36.56 1.16 -4.90
CA ASN A 155 36.68 1.75 -3.56
C ASN A 155 35.30 2.08 -2.96
N THR A 156 35.30 2.50 -1.69
CA THR A 156 34.09 2.82 -0.92
C THR A 156 33.26 3.96 -1.51
N GLU A 157 33.91 4.99 -2.08
CA GLU A 157 33.21 6.13 -2.67
C GLU A 157 32.45 5.72 -3.93
N GLN A 158 33.08 4.92 -4.79
CA GLN A 158 32.44 4.33 -5.97
C GLN A 158 31.29 3.39 -5.57
N ALA A 159 31.46 2.60 -4.52
CA ALA A 159 30.40 1.72 -4.02
C ALA A 159 29.20 2.52 -3.51
N LEU A 160 29.43 3.57 -2.72
CA LEU A 160 28.37 4.44 -2.22
C LEU A 160 27.65 5.18 -3.35
N SER A 161 28.40 5.65 -4.36
CA SER A 161 27.85 6.30 -5.55
C SER A 161 26.98 5.32 -6.35
N ALA A 162 27.45 4.10 -6.58
CA ALA A 162 26.69 3.05 -7.27
C ALA A 162 25.41 2.68 -6.53
N LEU A 163 25.50 2.48 -5.20
CA LEU A 163 24.33 2.23 -4.36
C LEU A 163 23.31 3.36 -4.47
N THR A 164 23.74 4.61 -4.24
CA THR A 164 22.85 5.78 -4.25
C THR A 164 22.20 5.98 -5.62
N ALA A 165 22.96 5.82 -6.71
CA ALA A 165 22.43 5.93 -8.06
C ALA A 165 21.39 4.83 -8.34
N TRP A 166 21.70 3.59 -7.96
CA TRP A 166 20.78 2.48 -8.15
C TRP A 166 19.51 2.66 -7.33
N THR A 167 19.58 3.01 -6.04
CA THR A 167 18.39 3.15 -5.19
C THR A 167 17.49 4.32 -5.64
N ASN A 168 18.09 5.43 -6.09
CA ASN A 168 17.34 6.54 -6.67
C ASN A 168 16.61 6.12 -7.95
N TRP A 169 17.27 5.40 -8.85
CA TRP A 169 16.63 4.88 -10.06
C TRP A 169 15.57 3.82 -9.77
N ALA A 170 15.88 2.88 -8.88
CA ALA A 170 15.08 1.69 -8.61
C ALA A 170 13.82 1.98 -7.78
N PHE A 171 13.95 2.85 -6.77
CA PHE A 171 12.96 3.05 -5.71
C PHE A 171 12.64 4.53 -5.45
N ASN A 172 13.24 5.46 -6.21
CA ASN A 172 13.07 6.91 -6.02
C ASN A 172 13.33 7.35 -4.57
N THR A 173 14.38 6.80 -3.96
CA THR A 173 14.73 7.06 -2.57
C THR A 173 16.24 7.08 -2.35
N SER A 174 16.65 7.91 -1.38
CA SER A 174 18.01 7.94 -0.87
C SER A 174 18.17 6.88 0.22
N PRO A 175 19.26 6.09 0.19
CA PRO A 175 19.48 5.07 1.19
C PRO A 175 19.84 5.70 2.54
N ARG A 176 19.34 5.12 3.63
CA ARG A 176 19.54 5.58 5.01
C ARG A 176 20.54 4.67 5.72
N PHE A 177 21.61 5.25 6.25
CA PHE A 177 22.61 4.51 7.02
C PHE A 177 22.10 4.21 8.43
N ILE A 178 22.33 2.97 8.87
CA ILE A 178 22.00 2.51 10.22
C ILE A 178 23.29 2.43 11.03
N GLU A 179 23.56 3.47 11.82
CA GLU A 179 24.76 3.53 12.69
C GLU A 179 24.68 2.52 13.85
N LYS A 180 23.48 2.30 14.40
CA LYS A 180 23.22 1.40 15.53
C LYS A 180 21.87 0.72 15.34
N VAL A 181 21.75 -0.52 15.83
CA VAL A 181 20.49 -1.28 15.79
C VAL A 181 19.41 -0.49 16.55
N PRO A 182 18.22 -0.28 15.97
CA PRO A 182 17.10 0.32 16.70
C PRO A 182 16.79 -0.51 17.94
N SER A 183 16.77 0.12 19.11
CA SER A 183 16.47 -0.49 20.42
C SER A 183 14.99 -0.70 20.64
#